data_AF-A0A2D6X4E7-F1
#
_entry.id   AF-A0A2D6X4E7-F1
#
_cell.length_a   1.000
_cell.length_b   1.000
_cell.length_c   1.000
_cell.angle_alpha   90.00
_cell.angle_beta   90.00
_cell.angle_gamma   90.00
#
_symmetry.space_group_name_H-M   'P 1'
#
loop_
_entity.id
_entity.type
_entity.pdbx_description
1 polymer ?
#
loop_
_entity_poly.entity_id
_entity_poly.type
_entity_poly.pdbx_seq_one_letter_code
_entity_poly.pdbx_strand_id
1 'polypeptide(L)'
;MFFFFDNFINYFCMIYFMVIDFEKIHKAFDGTMLDLCTECGGQCEKNEISVFLPGEVEFIANKINFDKQKFVDDFCNIIKFKNHDIHMLKAGVCPFLNKEYRCELEDNNCKLIHCLMYPILIGIEDNKIKIFVDTKHCPMAHKIQDDFKNHAFNIYESIKNDIPKWWLEFVSKYDECTYDYPKLEKIKDNKIISINELEDCIT
;
A
#
# COMPACT_ATOMS: atom_id res chain seq x y z
N MET A 1 29.73 -39.98 27.42
CA MET A 1 30.63 -38.99 26.77
C MET A 1 30.21 -38.93 25.30
N PHE A 2 29.36 -38.01 24.82
CA PHE A 2 29.00 -36.66 25.32
C PHE A 2 30.24 -35.78 25.54
N PHE A 3 30.52 -34.68 24.83
CA PHE A 3 29.91 -34.05 23.64
C PHE A 3 31.08 -33.57 22.71
N PHE A 4 31.16 -32.47 21.93
CA PHE A 4 30.27 -31.31 21.69
C PHE A 4 30.63 -30.60 20.34
N PHE A 5 29.80 -30.81 19.31
CA PHE A 5 29.59 -29.90 18.14
C PHE A 5 30.83 -29.70 17.21
N ASP A 6 30.76 -29.04 16.03
CA ASP A 6 29.73 -28.14 15.48
C ASP A 6 29.42 -28.35 13.98
N ASN A 7 28.19 -28.03 13.58
CA ASN A 7 27.73 -28.12 12.19
C ASN A 7 27.76 -26.73 11.54
N PHE A 8 28.79 -26.43 10.75
CA PHE A 8 28.77 -25.31 9.80
C PHE A 8 27.91 -25.63 8.57
N ILE A 9 26.63 -25.93 8.81
CA ILE A 9 25.61 -25.96 7.76
C ILE A 9 25.29 -24.51 7.42
N ASN A 10 25.56 -24.13 6.17
CA ASN A 10 25.20 -22.83 5.63
C ASN A 10 23.67 -22.65 5.67
N TYR A 11 23.16 -22.01 6.71
CA TYR A 11 21.85 -21.35 6.69
C TYR A 11 21.91 -20.08 5.83
N PHE A 12 22.30 -20.26 4.56
CA PHE A 12 21.92 -19.35 3.50
C PHE A 12 20.41 -19.50 3.33
N CYS A 13 19.67 -18.78 4.17
CA CYS A 13 18.24 -18.64 4.04
C CYS A 13 17.99 -17.76 2.81
N MET A 14 18.05 -18.39 1.63
CA MET A 14 17.60 -17.83 0.36
C MET A 14 16.07 -17.70 0.41
N ILE A 15 15.61 -16.75 1.22
CA ILE A 15 14.32 -16.11 1.03
C ILE A 15 14.45 -15.40 -0.32
N TYR A 16 13.93 -16.03 -1.36
CA TYR A 16 13.65 -15.36 -2.62
C TYR A 16 12.59 -14.30 -2.33
N PHE A 17 13.04 -13.12 -1.93
CA PHE A 17 12.25 -11.91 -2.07
C PHE A 17 12.08 -11.70 -3.58
N MET A 18 10.88 -12.02 -4.07
CA MET A 18 10.44 -11.60 -5.39
C MET A 18 10.24 -10.09 -5.30
N VAL A 19 11.22 -9.34 -5.83
CA VAL A 19 11.26 -7.88 -5.69
C VAL A 19 10.38 -7.26 -6.77
N ILE A 20 9.35 -6.54 -6.34
CA ILE A 20 8.46 -5.77 -7.21
C ILE A 20 9.30 -4.72 -7.95
N ASP A 21 9.29 -4.76 -9.28
CA ASP A 21 10.02 -3.80 -10.12
C ASP A 21 9.23 -2.48 -10.23
N PHE A 22 9.30 -1.68 -9.18
CA PHE A 22 8.67 -0.36 -9.10
C PHE A 22 9.13 0.59 -10.23
N GLU A 23 10.38 0.48 -10.69
CA GLU A 23 10.89 1.26 -11.83
C GLU A 23 10.16 0.92 -13.14
N LYS A 24 9.82 -0.35 -13.35
CA LYS A 24 9.05 -0.81 -14.52
C LYS A 24 7.57 -0.44 -14.40
N ILE A 25 6.96 -0.52 -13.22
CA ILE A 25 5.55 -0.13 -13.03
C ILE A 25 5.38 1.37 -13.37
N HIS A 26 6.22 2.22 -12.79
CA HIS A 26 6.16 3.67 -13.02
C HIS A 26 6.41 4.06 -14.48
N LYS A 27 7.27 3.33 -15.21
CA LYS A 27 7.52 3.53 -16.64
C LYS A 27 6.45 2.96 -17.57
N ALA A 28 5.63 2.02 -17.09
CA ALA A 28 4.47 1.56 -17.84
C ALA A 28 3.42 2.68 -17.84
N PHE A 29 3.14 3.24 -16.66
CA PHE A 29 2.12 4.25 -16.45
C PHE A 29 2.39 5.53 -17.28
N ASP A 30 1.53 5.82 -18.25
CA ASP A 30 1.68 6.93 -19.20
C ASP A 30 1.54 8.34 -18.59
N GLY A 31 1.22 8.41 -17.30
CA GLY A 31 1.09 9.63 -16.52
C GLY A 31 -0.32 10.18 -16.43
N THR A 32 -1.33 9.50 -17.01
CA THR A 32 -2.75 9.84 -16.90
C THR A 32 -3.29 9.55 -15.49
N MET A 33 -2.89 10.36 -14.52
CA MET A 33 -3.58 10.49 -13.25
C MET A 33 -5.04 10.88 -13.50
N LEU A 34 -5.98 10.22 -12.81
CA LEU A 34 -7.40 10.62 -12.84
C LEU A 34 -7.70 11.88 -11.99
N ASP A 35 -6.65 12.56 -11.50
CA ASP A 35 -6.69 13.59 -10.44
C ASP A 35 -7.68 13.27 -9.31
N LEU A 36 -7.75 11.98 -8.96
CA LEU A 36 -8.88 11.40 -8.24
C LEU A 36 -9.08 12.02 -6.86
N CYS A 37 -7.99 12.39 -6.18
CA CYS A 37 -8.03 13.12 -4.91
C CYS A 37 -8.73 14.49 -5.05
N THR A 38 -8.44 15.25 -6.10
CA THR A 38 -9.10 16.52 -6.44
C THR A 38 -10.57 16.29 -6.80
N GLU A 39 -10.85 15.34 -7.70
CA GLU A 39 -12.18 15.06 -8.24
C GLU A 39 -13.17 14.52 -7.18
N CYS A 40 -12.71 13.73 -6.21
CA CYS A 40 -13.56 13.26 -5.11
C CYS A 40 -13.50 14.15 -3.86
N GLY A 41 -12.52 15.05 -3.74
CA GLY A 41 -12.25 15.80 -2.50
C GLY A 41 -11.68 14.92 -1.39
N GLY A 42 -10.72 14.05 -1.75
CA GLY A 42 -10.02 13.12 -0.86
C GLY A 42 -10.95 12.18 -0.08
N GLN A 43 -11.80 11.42 -0.78
CA GLN A 43 -12.72 10.44 -0.17
C GLN A 43 -12.09 9.06 0.03
N CYS A 44 -11.09 8.68 -0.78
CA CYS A 44 -10.24 7.52 -0.48
C CYS A 44 -9.63 7.65 0.92
N GLU A 45 -9.01 8.80 1.20
CA GLU A 45 -8.48 9.27 2.51
C GLU A 45 -9.53 9.41 3.64
N LYS A 46 -10.80 9.03 3.40
CA LYS A 46 -11.90 9.05 4.38
C LYS A 46 -12.61 7.70 4.50
N ASN A 47 -12.27 6.73 3.65
CA ASN A 47 -12.93 5.44 3.53
C ASN A 47 -11.97 4.26 3.74
N GLU A 48 -10.75 4.34 3.21
CA GLU A 48 -9.76 3.26 3.11
C GLU A 48 -8.35 3.78 3.51
N ILE A 49 -7.44 2.93 3.96
CA ILE A 49 -6.13 3.38 4.49
C ILE A 49 -4.98 2.90 3.60
N SER A 50 -4.43 3.80 2.78
CA SER A 50 -3.36 3.52 1.81
C SER A 50 -2.22 2.66 2.39
N VAL A 51 -2.24 1.35 2.09
CA VAL A 51 -1.19 0.39 2.45
C VAL A 51 -0.09 0.41 1.39
N PHE A 52 1.16 0.56 1.81
CA PHE A 52 2.31 0.47 0.90
C PHE A 52 2.57 -0.98 0.50
N LEU A 53 2.92 -1.21 -0.78
CA LEU A 53 3.44 -2.49 -1.25
C LEU A 53 4.79 -2.82 -0.58
N PRO A 54 5.16 -4.11 -0.43
CA PRO A 54 6.43 -4.48 0.18
C PRO A 54 7.64 -3.95 -0.62
N GLY A 55 8.46 -3.11 0.02
CA GLY A 55 9.61 -2.43 -0.61
C GLY A 55 9.28 -1.07 -1.25
N GLU A 56 8.02 -0.64 -1.24
CA GLU A 56 7.61 0.63 -1.87
C GLU A 56 8.09 1.86 -1.10
N VAL A 57 8.08 1.80 0.24
CA VAL A 57 8.61 2.88 1.09
C VAL A 57 10.09 3.13 0.78
N GLU A 58 10.88 2.07 0.61
CA GLU A 58 12.27 2.15 0.18
C GLU A 58 12.40 2.76 -1.22
N PHE A 59 11.53 2.39 -2.17
CA PHE A 59 11.53 2.96 -3.51
C PHE A 59 11.23 4.46 -3.50
N ILE A 60 10.13 4.88 -2.86
CA ILE A 60 9.67 6.27 -2.83
C ILE A 60 10.69 7.16 -2.10
N ALA A 61 11.15 6.77 -0.91
CA ALA A 61 12.13 7.55 -0.16
C ALA A 61 13.42 7.79 -0.96
N ASN A 62 13.91 6.77 -1.68
CA ASN A 62 15.05 6.91 -2.58
C ASN A 62 14.75 7.83 -3.77
N LYS A 63 13.56 7.73 -4.40
CA LYS A 63 13.15 8.59 -5.52
C LYS A 63 13.12 10.08 -5.15
N ILE A 64 12.60 10.42 -3.97
CA ILE A 64 12.55 11.81 -3.48
C ILE A 64 13.83 12.24 -2.73
N ASN A 65 14.89 11.43 -2.74
CA ASN A 65 16.17 11.67 -2.05
C ASN A 65 15.99 12.04 -0.57
N PHE A 66 15.16 11.26 0.13
CA PHE A 66 14.79 11.44 1.53
C PHE A 66 15.24 10.23 2.35
N ASP A 67 15.64 10.43 3.61
CA ASP A 67 16.09 9.31 4.44
C ASP A 67 14.94 8.31 4.70
N LYS A 68 15.20 7.01 4.52
CA LYS A 68 14.20 5.96 4.67
C LYS A 68 13.57 5.95 6.07
N GLN A 69 14.39 6.04 7.13
CA GLN A 69 13.85 5.96 8.49
C GLN A 69 13.03 7.21 8.82
N LYS A 70 13.48 8.38 8.37
CA LYS A 70 12.71 9.62 8.46
C LYS A 70 11.42 9.57 7.65
N PHE A 71 11.40 8.96 6.47
CA PHE A 71 10.17 8.78 5.68
C PHE A 71 9.13 7.97 6.48
N VAL A 72 9.55 6.84 7.06
CA VAL A 72 8.70 6.01 7.94
C VAL A 72 8.21 6.82 9.14
N ASP A 73 9.09 7.57 9.79
CA ASP A 73 8.78 8.28 11.04
C ASP A 73 7.87 9.51 10.81
N ASP A 74 8.04 10.21 9.69
CA ASP A 74 7.22 11.35 9.31
C ASP A 74 5.87 10.93 8.72
N PHE A 75 5.83 9.92 7.84
CA PHE A 75 4.69 9.66 6.95
C PHE A 75 3.95 8.33 7.15
N CYS A 76 4.51 7.36 7.90
CA CYS A 76 3.92 6.02 8.04
C CYS A 76 3.44 5.69 9.46
N ASN A 77 2.43 4.83 9.56
CA ASN A 77 2.23 3.94 10.70
C ASN A 77 2.77 2.54 10.34
N ILE A 78 3.25 1.80 11.33
CA ILE A 78 3.71 0.42 11.19
C ILE A 78 2.72 -0.52 11.90
N ILE A 79 2.13 -1.49 11.20
CA ILE A 79 1.25 -2.49 11.81
C ILE A 79 1.94 -3.86 11.78
N LYS A 80 1.97 -4.56 12.91
CA LYS A 80 2.61 -5.88 12.99
C LYS A 80 1.62 -7.00 12.67
N PHE A 81 1.81 -7.69 11.54
CA PHE A 81 0.94 -8.77 11.08
C PHE A 81 1.75 -10.01 10.71
N LYS A 82 1.49 -11.15 11.37
CA LYS A 82 2.15 -12.45 11.11
C LYS A 82 3.70 -12.41 11.09
N ASN A 83 4.30 -11.60 11.98
CA ASN A 83 5.73 -11.31 12.07
C ASN A 83 6.32 -10.45 10.93
N HIS A 84 5.48 -9.87 10.08
CA HIS A 84 5.84 -8.83 9.11
C HIS A 84 5.40 -7.45 9.61
N ASP A 85 6.18 -6.43 9.26
CA ASP A 85 5.83 -5.03 9.48
C ASP A 85 5.14 -4.51 8.21
N ILE A 86 3.84 -4.20 8.32
CA ILE A 86 3.05 -3.54 7.28
C ILE A 86 3.32 -2.04 7.38
N HIS A 87 3.78 -1.41 6.30
CA HIS A 87 3.81 0.04 6.21
C HIS A 87 2.49 0.56 5.66
N MET A 88 1.89 1.51 6.38
CA MET A 88 0.63 2.14 6.04
C MET A 88 0.83 3.65 6.09
N LEU A 89 0.22 4.39 5.16
CA LEU A 89 0.23 5.85 5.21
C LEU A 89 -0.47 6.33 6.49
N LYS A 90 0.02 7.39 7.13
CA LYS A 90 -0.58 7.87 8.39
C LYS A 90 -2.05 8.23 8.18
N ALA A 91 -2.91 7.63 9.01
CA ALA A 91 -4.35 7.80 8.90
C ALA A 91 -4.78 9.26 9.08
N GLY A 92 -5.80 9.66 8.32
CA GLY A 92 -6.20 11.07 8.15
C GLY A 92 -6.04 11.47 6.68
N VAL A 93 -5.63 12.71 6.42
CA VAL A 93 -5.32 13.18 5.05
C VAL A 93 -3.87 12.80 4.72
N CYS A 94 -3.65 12.11 3.58
CA CYS A 94 -2.33 11.85 3.02
C CYS A 94 -1.38 13.06 3.16
N PRO A 95 -0.16 12.89 3.71
CA PRO A 95 0.78 13.98 3.97
C PRO A 95 1.35 14.63 2.71
N PHE A 96 1.10 14.04 1.53
CA PHE A 96 1.45 14.58 0.22
C PHE A 96 0.31 15.33 -0.45
N LEU A 97 -0.86 15.48 0.19
CA LEU A 97 -1.97 16.26 -0.36
C LEU A 97 -2.01 17.68 0.23
N ASN A 98 -2.06 18.67 -0.65
CA ASN A 98 -2.28 20.05 -0.25
C ASN A 98 -3.76 20.32 0.09
N LYS A 99 -4.08 21.56 0.50
CA LYS A 99 -5.44 21.97 0.92
C LYS A 99 -6.50 21.92 -0.20
N GLU A 100 -6.09 21.75 -1.45
CA GLU A 100 -6.97 21.57 -2.63
C GLU A 100 -7.08 20.09 -3.05
N TYR A 101 -6.52 19.16 -2.26
CA TYR A 101 -6.36 17.73 -2.56
C TYR A 101 -5.51 17.43 -3.82
N ARG A 102 -4.63 18.35 -4.23
CA ARG A 102 -3.58 18.07 -5.22
C ARG A 102 -2.41 17.38 -4.55
N CYS A 103 -1.77 16.44 -5.24
CA CYS A 103 -0.60 15.74 -4.75
C CYS A 103 0.69 16.53 -5.02
N GLU A 104 1.45 16.84 -3.96
CA GLU A 104 2.72 17.57 -4.00
C GLU A 104 3.90 16.69 -4.47
N LEU A 105 3.71 15.36 -4.50
CA LEU A 105 4.55 14.44 -5.29
C LEU A 105 4.17 14.56 -6.77
N GLU A 106 4.49 15.69 -7.41
CA GLU A 106 4.07 15.96 -8.80
C GLU A 106 4.64 14.94 -9.81
N ASP A 107 5.87 14.45 -9.60
CA ASP A 107 6.46 13.38 -10.42
C ASP A 107 5.74 12.05 -10.17
N ASN A 108 5.03 11.57 -11.20
CA ASN A 108 4.37 10.26 -11.18
C ASN A 108 5.33 9.12 -10.82
N ASN A 109 6.63 9.21 -11.12
CA ASN A 109 7.63 8.18 -10.83
C ASN A 109 7.96 8.00 -9.33
N CYS A 110 7.36 8.79 -8.44
CA CYS A 110 7.53 8.68 -6.98
C CYS A 110 6.20 8.57 -6.20
N LYS A 111 5.06 8.39 -6.89
CA LYS A 111 3.76 8.19 -6.26
C LYS A 111 3.62 6.77 -5.70
N LEU A 112 2.64 6.55 -4.84
CA LEU A 112 2.24 5.21 -4.42
C LEU A 112 1.53 4.50 -5.57
N ILE A 113 1.88 3.25 -5.82
CA ILE A 113 1.31 2.34 -6.81
C ILE A 113 -0.21 2.17 -6.64
N HIS A 114 -0.69 2.16 -5.40
CA HIS A 114 -2.13 2.23 -5.09
C HIS A 114 -2.74 3.53 -5.65
N CYS A 115 -2.16 4.70 -5.34
CA CYS A 115 -2.66 6.00 -5.82
C CYS A 115 -2.58 6.19 -7.35
N LEU A 116 -1.72 5.44 -8.06
CA LEU A 116 -1.69 5.43 -9.53
C LEU A 116 -2.86 4.63 -10.12
N MET A 117 -3.19 3.47 -9.54
CA MET A 117 -4.16 2.52 -10.12
C MET A 117 -5.57 2.61 -9.55
N TYR A 118 -5.77 3.27 -8.40
CA TYR A 118 -7.07 3.39 -7.74
C TYR A 118 -8.15 3.95 -8.69
N PRO A 119 -9.37 3.37 -8.75
CA PRO A 119 -9.92 2.34 -7.86
C PRO A 119 -9.77 0.90 -8.38
N ILE A 120 -8.74 0.59 -9.18
CA ILE A 120 -8.37 -0.81 -9.41
C ILE A 120 -7.57 -1.28 -8.21
N LEU A 121 -7.97 -2.41 -7.63
CA LEU A 121 -7.38 -3.02 -6.44
C LEU A 121 -7.01 -4.48 -6.69
N ILE A 122 -6.17 -5.04 -5.82
CA ILE A 122 -5.77 -6.45 -5.81
C ILE A 122 -6.01 -7.06 -4.42
N GLY A 123 -6.59 -8.26 -4.39
CA GLY A 123 -6.99 -8.92 -3.14
C GLY A 123 -7.13 -10.44 -3.27
N ILE A 124 -7.68 -11.08 -2.22
CA ILE A 124 -7.95 -12.51 -2.18
C ILE A 124 -9.46 -12.78 -2.07
N GLU A 125 -10.02 -13.45 -3.05
CA GLU A 125 -11.38 -14.00 -3.02
C GLU A 125 -11.35 -15.46 -3.48
N ASP A 126 -12.13 -16.35 -2.87
CA ASP A 126 -12.10 -17.82 -3.10
C ASP A 126 -10.71 -18.48 -2.96
N ASN A 127 -9.87 -17.97 -2.06
CA ASN A 127 -8.44 -18.33 -1.92
C ASN A 127 -7.59 -18.09 -3.19
N LYS A 128 -8.05 -17.24 -4.11
CA LYS A 128 -7.32 -16.85 -5.33
C LYS A 128 -7.04 -15.36 -5.30
N ILE A 129 -5.90 -14.98 -5.85
CA ILE A 129 -5.60 -13.56 -6.09
C ILE A 129 -6.53 -13.07 -7.21
N LYS A 130 -7.28 -12.01 -6.97
CA LYS A 130 -8.17 -11.36 -7.95
C LYS A 130 -7.84 -9.87 -8.03
N ILE A 131 -8.10 -9.29 -9.20
CA ILE A 131 -8.01 -7.86 -9.47
C ILE A 131 -9.43 -7.38 -9.74
N PHE A 132 -9.85 -6.29 -9.12
CA PHE A 132 -11.21 -5.79 -9.20
C PHE A 132 -11.25 -4.26 -9.19
N VAL A 133 -12.42 -3.71 -9.51
CA VAL A 133 -12.72 -2.28 -9.33
C VAL A 133 -13.39 -2.15 -7.97
N ASP A 134 -12.87 -1.35 -7.05
CA ASP A 134 -13.69 -0.93 -5.91
C ASP A 134 -14.87 -0.10 -6.44
N THR A 135 -16.07 -0.59 -6.17
CA THR A 135 -17.35 0.07 -6.51
C THR A 135 -18.17 0.39 -5.26
N LYS A 136 -17.59 0.17 -4.07
CA LYS A 136 -18.22 0.31 -2.75
C LYS A 136 -17.78 1.61 -2.06
N HIS A 137 -16.52 2.02 -2.19
CA HIS A 137 -15.95 3.18 -1.49
C HIS A 137 -15.60 4.34 -2.44
N CYS A 138 -15.24 4.07 -3.70
CA CYS A 138 -14.79 5.05 -4.67
C CYS A 138 -15.95 5.65 -5.50
N PRO A 139 -16.30 6.93 -5.32
CA PRO A 139 -17.35 7.59 -6.12
C PRO A 139 -16.95 7.81 -7.60
N MET A 140 -15.69 7.54 -7.97
CA MET A 140 -15.19 7.68 -9.33
C MET A 140 -15.17 6.36 -10.12
N ALA A 141 -15.43 5.21 -9.48
CA ALA A 141 -15.35 3.87 -10.07
C ALA A 141 -16.13 3.70 -11.39
N HIS A 142 -17.31 4.32 -11.48
CA HIS A 142 -18.16 4.27 -12.66
C HIS A 142 -17.79 5.29 -13.76
N LYS A 143 -16.82 6.18 -13.51
CA LYS A 143 -16.35 7.21 -14.44
C LYS A 143 -14.99 6.89 -15.08
N ILE A 144 -14.22 5.95 -14.54
CA ILE A 144 -12.87 5.64 -15.04
C ILE A 144 -12.94 5.03 -16.45
N GLN A 145 -12.05 5.48 -17.34
CA GLN A 145 -12.03 5.07 -18.74
C GLN A 145 -11.52 3.63 -18.89
N ASP A 146 -11.97 2.90 -19.92
CA ASP A 146 -11.59 1.49 -20.08
C ASP A 146 -10.09 1.31 -20.34
N ASP A 147 -9.42 2.26 -21.00
CA ASP A 147 -7.96 2.21 -21.18
C ASP A 147 -7.20 2.30 -19.85
N PHE A 148 -7.65 3.15 -18.91
CA PHE A 148 -7.11 3.20 -17.55
C PHE A 148 -7.30 1.87 -16.82
N LYS A 149 -8.50 1.26 -16.91
CA LYS A 149 -8.77 -0.07 -16.32
C LYS A 149 -7.81 -1.10 -16.90
N ASN A 150 -7.73 -1.19 -18.22
CA ASN A 150 -6.86 -2.13 -18.93
C ASN A 150 -5.40 -1.95 -18.52
N HIS A 151 -4.92 -0.70 -18.39
CA HIS A 151 -3.56 -0.40 -17.96
C HIS A 151 -3.29 -0.91 -16.52
N ALA A 152 -4.12 -0.53 -15.56
CA ALA A 152 -3.98 -0.92 -14.16
C ALA A 152 -4.14 -2.44 -13.95
N PHE A 153 -5.10 -3.08 -14.63
CA PHE A 153 -5.22 -4.55 -14.64
C PHE A 153 -3.97 -5.23 -15.18
N ASN A 154 -3.39 -4.74 -16.29
CA ASN A 154 -2.15 -5.30 -16.85
C ASN A 154 -0.95 -5.14 -15.90
N ILE A 155 -0.85 -4.02 -15.18
CA ILE A 155 0.18 -3.81 -14.16
C ILE A 155 0.02 -4.83 -13.03
N TYR A 156 -1.16 -4.92 -12.40
CA TYR A 156 -1.41 -5.89 -11.33
C TYR A 156 -1.25 -7.34 -11.78
N GLU A 157 -1.72 -7.72 -12.98
CA GLU A 157 -1.49 -9.06 -13.56
C GLU A 157 0.00 -9.39 -13.67
N SER A 158 0.84 -8.39 -13.93
CA SER A 158 2.29 -8.57 -14.08
C SER A 158 3.06 -8.71 -12.76
N ILE A 159 2.51 -8.25 -11.63
CA ILE A 159 3.18 -8.26 -10.30
C ILE A 159 2.49 -9.14 -9.25
N LYS A 160 1.25 -9.62 -9.50
CA LYS A 160 0.45 -10.36 -8.50
C LYS A 160 1.11 -11.60 -7.89
N ASN A 161 2.10 -12.18 -8.57
CA ASN A 161 2.85 -13.33 -8.08
C ASN A 161 4.08 -12.93 -7.25
N ASP A 162 4.56 -11.69 -7.39
CA ASP A 162 5.65 -11.11 -6.59
C ASP A 162 5.13 -10.57 -5.25
N ILE A 163 3.86 -10.12 -5.21
CA ILE A 163 3.21 -9.67 -3.98
C ILE A 163 3.03 -10.86 -3.01
N PRO A 164 3.59 -10.82 -1.80
CA PRO A 164 3.57 -11.96 -0.88
C PRO A 164 2.20 -12.17 -0.24
N LYS A 165 1.83 -13.45 -0.03
CA LYS A 165 0.51 -13.85 0.49
C LYS A 165 0.14 -13.18 1.81
N TRP A 166 1.08 -12.89 2.72
CA TRP A 166 0.79 -12.21 3.99
C TRP A 166 0.31 -10.76 3.80
N TRP A 167 0.73 -10.09 2.72
CA TRP A 167 0.30 -8.73 2.41
C TRP A 167 -1.10 -8.74 1.80
N LEU A 168 -1.34 -9.67 0.87
CA LEU A 168 -2.67 -9.91 0.27
C LEU A 168 -3.72 -10.35 1.31
N GLU A 169 -3.31 -11.15 2.30
CA GLU A 169 -4.13 -11.52 3.47
C GLU A 169 -4.34 -10.38 4.48
N PHE A 170 -3.54 -9.31 4.40
CA PHE A 170 -3.75 -8.09 5.18
C PHE A 170 -4.76 -7.19 4.46
N VAL A 171 -4.51 -6.82 3.20
CA VAL A 171 -5.38 -5.87 2.49
C VAL A 171 -6.81 -6.38 2.33
N SER A 172 -7.02 -7.64 1.91
CA SER A 172 -8.38 -8.21 1.83
C SER A 172 -9.01 -8.59 3.18
N LYS A 173 -8.39 -8.24 4.31
CA LYS A 173 -9.08 -8.21 5.60
C LYS A 173 -9.33 -6.79 6.11
N TYR A 174 -8.44 -5.84 5.83
CA TYR A 174 -8.43 -4.53 6.49
C TYR A 174 -8.61 -3.35 5.54
N ASP A 175 -8.08 -3.38 4.32
CA ASP A 175 -8.21 -2.28 3.35
C ASP A 175 -9.67 -2.13 2.88
N GLU A 176 -10.40 -3.25 2.77
CA GLU A 176 -11.83 -3.30 2.41
C GLU A 176 -12.80 -2.92 3.57
N CYS A 177 -12.27 -2.59 4.76
CA CYS A 177 -13.07 -2.21 5.94
C CYS A 177 -13.44 -0.72 5.96
N THR A 178 -14.63 -0.42 6.48
CA THR A 178 -15.01 0.95 6.82
C THR A 178 -14.48 1.30 8.22
N TYR A 179 -13.82 2.45 8.33
CA TYR A 179 -13.13 2.88 9.54
C TYR A 179 -13.75 4.09 10.24
N ASP A 180 -13.73 4.06 11.56
CA ASP A 180 -13.95 5.18 12.46
C ASP A 180 -12.71 6.08 12.45
N TYR A 181 -12.62 6.96 11.45
CA TYR A 181 -11.55 7.95 11.34
C TYR A 181 -11.38 8.80 12.62
N PRO A 182 -12.45 9.22 13.33
CA PRO A 182 -12.33 9.84 14.66
C PRO A 182 -11.67 8.97 15.74
N LYS A 183 -11.53 7.64 15.59
CA LYS A 183 -10.62 6.80 16.40
C LYS A 183 -9.21 6.73 15.80
N LEU A 184 -9.06 6.47 14.49
CA LEU A 184 -7.75 6.41 13.82
C LEU A 184 -6.91 7.68 14.05
N GLU A 185 -7.55 8.85 13.94
CA GLU A 185 -6.97 10.18 14.18
C GLU A 185 -6.36 10.33 15.59
N LYS A 186 -6.81 9.53 16.58
CA LYS A 186 -6.26 9.51 17.95
C LYS A 186 -5.02 8.62 18.10
N ILE A 187 -4.76 7.72 17.15
CA ILE A 187 -3.64 6.76 17.18
C ILE A 187 -2.63 6.95 16.04
N LYS A 188 -2.91 7.82 15.06
CA LYS A 188 -2.03 8.07 13.90
C LYS A 188 -0.61 8.56 14.26
N ASP A 189 -0.43 9.15 15.44
CA ASP A 189 0.89 9.60 15.91
C ASP A 189 1.70 8.44 16.54
N ASN A 190 1.08 7.28 16.77
CA ASN A 190 1.78 6.06 17.19
C ASN A 190 2.58 5.49 16.00
N LYS A 191 3.91 5.52 16.08
CA LYS A 191 4.80 4.90 15.07
C LYS A 191 4.47 3.42 14.81
N ILE A 192 4.03 2.70 15.85
CA ILE A 192 3.56 1.31 15.74
C ILE A 192 2.13 1.25 16.26
N ILE A 193 1.23 0.69 15.46
CA ILE A 193 -0.17 0.40 15.80
C ILE A 193 -0.32 -1.13 15.89
N SER A 194 -0.87 -1.65 16.99
CA SER A 194 -1.17 -3.08 17.09
C SER A 194 -2.40 -3.45 16.27
N ILE A 195 -2.52 -4.72 15.88
CA ILE A 195 -3.65 -5.18 15.07
C ILE A 195 -4.99 -4.99 15.80
N ASN A 196 -5.00 -5.08 17.13
CA ASN A 196 -6.17 -4.84 17.97
C ASN A 196 -6.59 -3.36 17.96
N GLU A 197 -5.65 -2.42 18.04
CA GLU A 197 -5.94 -0.97 17.95
C GLU A 197 -6.51 -0.60 16.57
N LEU A 198 -6.09 -1.28 15.51
CA LEU A 198 -6.68 -1.14 14.17
C LEU A 198 -8.10 -1.73 14.12
N GLU A 199 -8.32 -2.92 14.69
CA GLU A 199 -9.63 -3.58 14.72
C GLU A 199 -10.66 -2.82 15.58
N ASP A 200 -10.24 -2.22 16.70
CA ASP A 200 -11.06 -1.30 17.50
C ASP A 200 -11.51 -0.06 16.71
N CYS A 201 -10.84 0.27 15.60
CA CYS A 201 -11.18 1.36 14.70
C CYS A 201 -12.13 0.99 13.55
N ILE A 202 -12.54 -0.27 13.40
CA ILE A 202 -13.50 -0.70 12.36
C ILE A 202 -14.95 -0.41 12.82
N THR A 203 -15.88 -0.21 11.87
CA THR A 203 -17.32 0.06 12.10
C THR A 203 -18.24 -1.04 11.56
#